data_AF-A0A6J5GMJ8-F1
#
_entry.id   AF-A0A6J5GMJ8-F1
#
_cell.length_a   1.000
_cell.length_b   1.000
_cell.length_c   1.000
_cell.angle_alpha   90.00
_cell.angle_beta   90.00
_cell.angle_gamma   90.00
#
_symmetry.space_group_name_H-M   'P 1'
#
loop_
_entity.id
_entity.type
_entity.pdbx_description
1 polymer ?
#
loop_
_entity_poly.entity_id
_entity_poly.type
_entity_poly.pdbx_seq_one_letter_code
_entity_poly.pdbx_strand_id
1 'polypeptide(L)'
;MRDILQIQQELQEAYYFGYLISSTAQPTETGAWVPWVEVTLRGRLISAGRECPNLIRPTREDAMGEALAWARNFIERREVPLSAQGNELLSAQR
;
A
#
# COMPACT_ATOMS: atom_id res chain seq x y z
N MET A 1 -36.26 -2.33 -10.22
CA MET A 1 -35.00 -1.84 -10.79
C MET A 1 -34.11 -1.53 -9.62
N ARG A 2 -33.07 -2.35 -9.35
CA ARG A 2 -32.12 -2.07 -8.28
C ARG A 2 -31.02 -1.21 -8.90
N ASP A 3 -31.05 0.08 -8.64
CA ASP A 3 -29.92 0.97 -8.87
C ASP A 3 -28.79 0.54 -7.93
N ILE A 4 -28.04 -0.46 -8.37
CA ILE A 4 -26.70 -0.70 -7.85
C ILE A 4 -25.91 0.47 -8.41
N LEU A 5 -25.82 1.54 -7.61
CA LEU A 5 -24.76 2.52 -7.68
C LEU A 5 -23.46 1.73 -7.77
N GLN A 6 -23.03 1.49 -9.00
CA GLN A 6 -21.72 0.98 -9.31
C GLN A 6 -20.78 2.12 -8.95
N ILE A 7 -20.45 2.22 -7.65
CA ILE A 7 -19.28 2.93 -7.18
C ILE A 7 -18.16 2.23 -7.92
N GLN A 8 -17.79 2.76 -9.08
CA GLN A 8 -16.54 2.40 -9.72
C GLN A 8 -15.48 2.85 -8.72
N GLN A 9 -15.05 1.93 -7.86
CA GLN A 9 -13.82 2.07 -7.12
C GLN A 9 -12.75 2.21 -8.20
N GLU A 10 -12.39 3.43 -8.59
CA GLU A 10 -11.33 3.57 -9.58
C GLU A 10 -10.06 3.08 -8.91
N LEU A 11 -9.53 2.02 -9.51
CA LEU A 11 -8.32 1.36 -9.13
C LEU A 11 -7.17 2.16 -9.71
N GLN A 12 -6.19 2.51 -8.89
CA GLN A 12 -4.93 3.05 -9.34
C GLN A 12 -3.90 1.93 -9.35
N GLU A 13 -3.26 1.72 -10.51
CA GLU A 13 -2.19 0.74 -10.64
C GLU A 13 -0.84 1.43 -10.83
N ALA A 14 0.19 0.89 -10.19
CA ALA A 14 1.56 1.38 -10.29
C ALA A 14 2.54 0.20 -10.30
N TYR A 15 3.49 0.24 -11.24
CA TYR A 15 4.60 -0.71 -11.27
C TYR A 15 5.80 -0.16 -10.49
N TYR A 16 6.40 -0.99 -9.63
CA TYR A 16 7.51 -0.59 -8.77
C TYR A 16 8.43 -1.78 -8.45
N PHE A 17 9.72 -1.72 -8.82
CA PHE A 17 10.69 -2.81 -8.64
C PHE A 17 10.23 -4.21 -9.11
N GLY A 18 9.44 -4.27 -10.19
CA GLY A 18 8.88 -5.54 -10.70
C GLY A 18 7.63 -6.04 -9.96
N TYR A 19 7.19 -5.32 -8.92
CA TYR A 19 5.90 -5.49 -8.29
C TYR A 19 4.84 -4.65 -9.01
N LEU A 20 3.60 -5.14 -8.99
CA LEU A 20 2.41 -4.38 -9.35
C LEU A 20 1.68 -4.02 -8.05
N ILE A 21 1.45 -2.73 -7.87
CA ILE A 21 0.71 -2.14 -6.76
C ILE A 21 -0.66 -1.73 -7.30
N SER A 22 -1.72 -2.18 -6.68
CA SER A 22 -3.09 -1.77 -6.97
C SER A 22 -3.64 -1.08 -5.72
N SER A 23 -3.86 0.23 -5.78
CA SER A 23 -4.40 1.04 -4.70
C SER A 23 -5.83 1.49 -4.98
N THR A 24 -6.65 1.50 -3.95
CA THR A 24 -8.01 2.04 -3.99
C THR A 24 -8.35 2.65 -2.64
N ALA A 25 -9.52 3.28 -2.55
CA ALA A 25 -10.03 3.81 -1.30
C ALA A 25 -11.54 3.59 -1.21
N GLN A 26 -12.00 3.25 0.00
CA GLN A 26 -13.39 3.00 0.29
C GLN A 26 -13.97 4.12 1.15
N PRO A 27 -15.12 4.71 0.79
CA PRO A 27 -15.77 5.68 1.64
C PRO A 27 -16.35 5.00 2.89
N THR A 28 -16.37 5.74 3.99
CA THR A 28 -16.97 5.34 5.27
C THR A 28 -18.27 6.10 5.50
N GLU A 29 -19.07 5.64 6.45
CA GLU A 29 -20.34 6.30 6.84
C GLU A 29 -20.14 7.73 7.34
N THR A 30 -18.94 8.07 7.80
CA THR A 30 -18.58 9.42 8.28
C THR A 30 -18.11 10.35 7.17
N GLY A 31 -18.11 9.90 5.91
CA GLY A 31 -17.64 10.66 4.75
C GLY A 31 -16.11 10.64 4.55
N ALA A 32 -15.39 9.91 5.39
CA ALA A 32 -13.95 9.75 5.26
C ALA A 32 -13.57 8.53 4.39
N TRP A 33 -12.32 8.45 3.98
CA TRP A 33 -11.82 7.46 3.03
C TRP A 33 -10.79 6.53 3.67
N VAL A 34 -11.00 5.22 3.50
CA VAL A 34 -10.11 4.17 4.00
C VAL A 34 -9.25 3.67 2.84
N PRO A 35 -7.92 3.75 2.93
CA PRO A 35 -7.03 3.21 1.92
C PRO A 35 -7.09 1.68 1.88
N TRP A 36 -6.97 1.13 0.67
CA TRP A 36 -6.76 -0.29 0.44
C TRP A 36 -5.69 -0.47 -0.61
N VAL A 37 -4.84 -1.48 -0.42
CA VAL A 37 -3.76 -1.75 -1.34
C VAL A 37 -3.53 -3.24 -1.49
N GLU A 38 -3.18 -3.63 -2.70
CA GLU A 38 -2.74 -4.97 -3.07
C GLU A 38 -1.39 -4.86 -3.77
N VAL A 39 -0.46 -5.70 -3.37
CA VAL A 39 0.88 -5.79 -3.94
C VAL A 39 1.06 -7.19 -4.47
N THR A 40 1.35 -7.29 -5.76
CA THR A 40 1.62 -8.57 -6.44
C THR A 40 3.02 -8.56 -7.06
N LEU A 41 3.65 -9.73 -7.11
CA LEU A 41 4.93 -9.94 -7.79
C LEU A 41 4.77 -11.09 -8.78
N ARG A 42 4.96 -10.83 -10.07
CA ARG A 42 4.80 -11.82 -11.14
C ARG A 42 3.45 -12.57 -11.08
N GLY A 43 2.37 -11.84 -10.77
CA GLY A 43 1.01 -12.39 -10.63
C GLY A 43 0.72 -13.11 -9.31
N ARG A 44 1.68 -13.19 -8.38
CA ARG A 44 1.46 -13.75 -7.04
C ARG A 44 1.17 -12.63 -6.04
N LEU A 45 0.09 -12.76 -5.28
CA LEU A 45 -0.23 -11.83 -4.20
C LEU A 45 0.84 -11.91 -3.10
N ILE A 46 1.38 -10.75 -2.72
CA ILE A 46 2.43 -10.58 -1.72
C ILE A 46 1.88 -9.95 -0.43
N SER A 47 1.07 -8.91 -0.56
CA SER A 47 0.33 -8.32 0.55
C SER A 47 -0.98 -7.73 0.03
N ALA A 48 -2.03 -7.77 0.85
CA ALA A 48 -3.31 -7.11 0.62
C ALA A 48 -3.87 -6.66 1.96
N GLY A 49 -4.33 -5.41 2.06
CA GLY A 49 -5.09 -5.00 3.22
C GLY A 49 -5.15 -3.50 3.48
N ARG A 50 -5.68 -3.18 4.66
CA ARG A 50 -5.77 -1.83 5.24
C ARG A 50 -4.51 -1.43 6.00
N GLU A 51 -3.36 -2.03 5.70
CA GLU A 51 -2.14 -1.97 6.53
C GLU A 51 -1.46 -0.59 6.61
N CYS A 52 -2.15 0.46 6.15
CA CYS A 52 -1.76 1.87 6.32
C CYS A 52 -2.09 2.33 7.75
N PRO A 53 -1.11 2.85 8.51
CA PRO A 53 -1.31 3.26 9.91
C PRO A 53 -2.28 4.45 10.11
N ASN A 54 -2.63 5.19 9.06
CA ASN A 54 -3.72 6.17 9.09
C ASN A 54 -4.90 5.65 8.28
N LEU A 55 -5.85 5.01 8.97
CA LEU A 55 -6.98 4.34 8.35
C LEU A 55 -8.01 5.29 7.72
N ILE A 56 -7.91 6.60 7.95
CA ILE A 56 -8.98 7.56 7.66
C ILE A 56 -8.38 8.84 7.08
N ARG A 57 -8.72 9.13 5.81
CA ARG A 57 -8.36 10.37 5.11
C ARG A 57 -9.59 11.20 4.76
N PRO A 58 -9.45 12.54 4.72
CA PRO A 58 -10.56 13.43 4.37
C PRO A 58 -10.92 13.33 2.88
N THR A 59 -9.96 12.99 2.02
CA THR A 59 -10.18 12.85 0.58
C THR A 59 -9.79 11.46 0.09
N ARG A 60 -10.35 11.09 -1.06
CA ARG A 60 -10.07 9.82 -1.73
C ARG A 60 -8.64 9.78 -2.24
N GLU A 61 -8.19 10.88 -2.84
CA GLU A 61 -6.86 11.03 -3.43
C GLU A 61 -5.78 10.88 -2.37
N ASP A 62 -5.99 11.44 -1.17
CA ASP A 62 -5.07 11.29 -0.05
C ASP A 62 -4.99 9.83 0.43
N ALA A 63 -6.13 9.13 0.51
CA ALA A 63 -6.16 7.72 0.87
C ALA A 63 -5.41 6.86 -0.17
N MET A 64 -5.67 7.08 -1.46
CA MET A 64 -4.99 6.34 -2.53
C MET A 64 -3.49 6.65 -2.59
N GLY A 65 -3.10 7.91 -2.36
CA GLY A 65 -1.71 8.34 -2.26
C GLY A 65 -0.98 7.69 -1.08
N GLU A 66 -1.64 7.58 0.08
CA GLU A 66 -1.08 6.89 1.24
C GLU A 66 -0.94 5.38 1.02
N ALA A 67 -1.96 4.74 0.43
CA ALA A 67 -1.88 3.34 0.02
C ALA A 67 -0.66 3.07 -0.88
N LEU A 68 -0.45 3.93 -1.88
CA LEU A 68 0.70 3.82 -2.78
C LEU A 68 2.04 4.05 -2.08
N ALA A 69 2.13 5.07 -1.22
CA ALA A 69 3.34 5.39 -0.46
C ALA A 69 3.72 4.24 0.50
N TRP A 70 2.74 3.68 1.21
CA TRP A 70 2.93 2.51 2.05
C TRP A 70 3.46 1.32 1.24
N ALA A 71 2.85 1.01 0.10
CA ALA A 71 3.24 -0.15 -0.70
C ALA A 71 4.67 -0.04 -1.24
N ARG A 72 5.07 1.17 -1.65
CA ARG A 72 6.47 1.44 -2.03
C ARG A 72 7.41 1.18 -0.88
N ASN A 73 7.12 1.69 0.31
CA ASN A 73 7.97 1.49 1.48
C ASN A 73 8.03 0.02 1.93
N PHE A 74 6.91 -0.71 1.82
CA PHE A 74 6.84 -2.15 2.05
C PHE A 74 7.76 -2.92 1.09
N ILE A 75 7.73 -2.59 -0.20
CA ILE A 75 8.60 -3.18 -1.22
C ILE A 75 10.07 -2.85 -0.94
N GLU A 76 10.39 -1.58 -0.68
CA GLU A 76 11.75 -1.13 -0.36
C GLU A 76 12.34 -1.91 0.83
N ARG A 77 11.61 -2.01 1.95
CA ARG A 77 12.07 -2.76 3.14
C ARG A 77 12.31 -4.24 2.87
N ARG A 78 11.57 -4.82 1.92
CA ARG A 78 11.73 -6.23 1.53
C ARG A 78 12.92 -6.44 0.60
N GLU A 79 13.17 -5.49 -0.30
CA GLU A 79 14.27 -5.55 -1.27
C GLU A 79 15.60 -5.08 -0.67
N VAL A 80 15.60 -4.28 0.40
CA VAL A 80 16.81 -3.94 1.16
C VAL A 80 17.41 -5.23 1.73
N PRO A 81 18.62 -5.63 1.32
CA PRO A 81 19.31 -6.75 1.95
C PRO A 81 19.54 -6.39 3.43
N LEU A 82 19.36 -7.35 4.33
CA LEU A 82 19.68 -7.24 5.77
C LEU A 82 21.16 -6.87 6.06
N SER A 83 21.99 -6.60 5.05
CA SER A 83 23.38 -6.17 5.19
C SER A 83 23.53 -4.78 5.83
N ALA A 84 22.49 -3.96 5.90
CA ALA A 84 22.52 -2.70 6.65
C ALA A 84 22.46 -2.91 8.18
N GLN A 85 21.83 -3.99 8.66
CA GLN A 85 21.82 -4.33 10.10
C GLN A 85 23.02 -5.18 10.53
N GLY A 86 23.62 -5.94 9.59
CA GLY A 86 24.83 -6.72 9.86
C GLY A 86 26.08 -5.86 10.13
N ASN A 87 26.17 -4.67 9.52
CA ASN A 87 27.31 -3.77 9.73
C ASN A 87 27.27 -3.01 11.06
N GLU A 88 26.10 -2.80 11.68
CA GLU A 88 26.00 -2.22 13.03
C GLU A 88 26.42 -3.23 14.11
N LEU A 89 26.14 -4.52 13.91
CA LEU A 89 26.58 -5.59 14.83
C LEU A 89 28.10 -5.84 14.79
N LEU A 90 28.74 -5.60 13.65
CA LEU A 90 30.20 -5.77 13.49
C LEU A 90 31.03 -4.54 13.87
N SER A 91 30.40 -3.36 13.92
CA SER A 91 31.06 -2.11 14.37
C SER A 91 30.91 -1.86 15.88
N ALA A 92 29.99 -2.54 16.56
CA ALA A 92 29.83 -2.51 18.02
C ALA A 92 30.75 -3.49 18.79
N GLN A 93 31.59 -4.27 18.11
CA GLN A 93 32.57 -5.21 18.71
C GLN A 93 34.04 -4.79 18.52
N ARG A 94 34.31 -3.52 18.24
CA ARG A 94 35.67 -2.96 18.20
C ARG A 94 35.86 -1.93 19.30
#